data_AF-A0A5J4TSX0-F1
#
_entry.id   AF-A0A5J4TSX0-F1
#
_cell.length_a   1.000
_cell.length_b   1.000
_cell.length_c   1.000
_cell.angle_alpha   90.00
_cell.angle_beta   90.00
_cell.angle_gamma   90.00
#
_symmetry.space_group_name_H-M   'P 1'
#
loop_
_entity.id
_entity.type
_entity.pdbx_description
1 polymer ?
#
loop_
_entity_poly.entity_id
_entity_poly.type
_entity_poly.pdbx_seq_one_letter_code
_entity_poly.pdbx_strand_id
1 'polypeptide(L)'
;AVGNQIKTGSLVTVKDMSNLPNIISDLYTNEWYCFDYMGINKTKADSGNAPFIDHEPLFISPSLTPKLNDPYLVDAEYGKDEPICGNSRLKCQTIKYILNIVLSIDDYPSNPATINIELQTNTQLENGIMINSNTPIGNDFQIQSSEYTPEGTDYIKRQIQTSSKTQSLFIISNTGRLKLFGLHFDNLNPSSTVTNPLILISQSSDRENPQVIIKDCIFEQINPESNSLNHSLIITSGGTLLIENTIIQNYEFINGQRFIELGSSGFYQIDIINSEFKNINQIYSSNNDGGAIISGSQGFDRYLFVRDCIFSNITSNGNGGAICITGNGGTTEISNSTFIRCKGRSGGALYASKAFDASITIDNQCYFKDCESNSQNEDDSGGAIFIVMQMGGGQFYIGNSQFDGCKTNNNRGGAIQIILSGSHIGVIEEHIRTRWSYSLLTYTQLY
;
A
#
# COMPACT_ATOMS: atom_id res chain seq x y z
N ALA A 1 9.39 -9.75 -46.12
CA ALA A 1 8.85 -8.53 -45.51
C ALA A 1 8.64 -7.47 -46.59
N VAL A 2 7.39 -7.09 -46.85
CA VAL A 2 7.02 -6.03 -47.82
C VAL A 2 7.82 -4.75 -47.56
N GLY A 3 8.10 -4.43 -46.30
CA GLY A 3 8.95 -3.30 -45.90
C GLY A 3 10.39 -3.35 -46.46
N ASN A 4 11.04 -4.52 -46.50
CA ASN A 4 12.39 -4.63 -47.08
C ASN A 4 12.35 -4.41 -48.61
N GLN A 5 11.32 -4.90 -49.28
CA GLN A 5 11.11 -4.66 -50.72
C GLN A 5 10.79 -3.19 -51.03
N ILE A 6 10.08 -2.48 -50.15
CA ILE A 6 9.89 -1.02 -50.26
C ILE A 6 11.21 -0.28 -50.02
N LYS A 7 11.98 -0.67 -48.99
CA LYS A 7 13.28 -0.06 -48.65
C LYS A 7 14.31 -0.20 -49.79
N THR A 8 14.33 -1.33 -50.48
CA THR A 8 15.22 -1.57 -51.63
C THR A 8 14.67 -0.99 -52.95
N GLY A 9 13.54 -0.27 -52.91
CA GLY A 9 12.92 0.34 -54.10
C GLY A 9 12.29 -0.67 -55.06
N SER A 10 12.02 -1.90 -54.60
CA SER A 10 11.53 -3.01 -55.40
C SER A 10 10.01 -3.10 -55.47
N LEU A 11 9.27 -2.28 -54.72
CA LEU A 11 7.81 -2.30 -54.66
C LEU A 11 7.19 -0.91 -54.90
N VAL A 12 7.64 0.10 -54.15
CA VAL A 12 7.20 1.51 -54.24
C VAL A 12 8.40 2.41 -53.96
N THR A 13 8.63 3.43 -54.78
CA THR A 13 9.61 4.49 -54.51
C THR A 13 8.96 5.59 -53.68
N VAL A 14 9.39 5.75 -52.42
CA VAL A 14 8.89 6.80 -51.51
C VAL A 14 9.66 8.13 -51.66
N LYS A 15 10.61 8.20 -52.61
CA LYS A 15 11.41 9.40 -52.89
C LYS A 15 10.94 10.08 -54.16
N ASP A 16 10.31 11.25 -54.01
CA ASP A 16 10.17 12.20 -55.12
C ASP A 16 11.46 13.03 -55.24
N MET A 17 12.34 12.64 -56.17
CA MET A 17 13.59 13.38 -56.42
C MET A 17 13.38 14.74 -57.11
N SER A 18 12.14 15.08 -57.49
CA SER A 18 11.81 16.35 -58.14
C SER A 18 11.43 17.48 -57.17
N ASN A 19 11.24 17.17 -55.88
CA ASN A 19 10.85 18.13 -54.85
C ASN A 19 11.77 18.03 -53.61
N LEU A 20 13.04 18.41 -53.80
CA LEU A 20 14.11 18.33 -52.78
C LEU A 20 13.78 18.85 -51.37
N PRO A 21 13.00 19.94 -51.18
CA PRO A 21 12.70 20.47 -49.84
C PRO A 21 11.92 19.50 -48.93
N ASN A 22 11.21 18.51 -49.48
CA ASN A 22 10.34 17.59 -48.73
C ASN A 22 10.86 16.14 -48.69
N ILE A 23 12.14 15.91 -49.00
CA ILE A 23 12.72 14.56 -48.95
C ILE A 23 12.91 14.15 -47.48
N ILE A 24 12.10 13.18 -47.02
CA ILE A 24 12.31 12.50 -45.74
C ILE A 24 13.43 11.46 -45.93
N SER A 25 14.68 11.91 -45.81
CA SER A 25 15.87 11.09 -46.12
C SER A 25 16.08 9.92 -45.17
N ASP A 26 15.50 9.99 -43.98
CA ASP A 26 15.67 9.08 -42.87
C ASP A 26 14.43 8.23 -42.61
N LEU A 27 13.42 8.23 -43.51
CA LEU A 27 12.14 7.55 -43.36
C LEU A 27 12.25 6.09 -42.84
N TYR A 28 13.26 5.35 -43.31
CA TYR A 28 13.45 3.93 -42.98
C TYR A 28 14.23 3.69 -41.67
N THR A 29 14.71 4.75 -41.03
CA THR A 29 15.57 4.72 -39.84
C THR A 29 15.09 5.66 -38.74
N ASN A 30 14.25 6.62 -39.10
CA ASN A 30 13.70 7.62 -38.21
C ASN A 30 12.45 7.05 -37.55
N GLU A 31 12.58 6.84 -36.26
CA GLU A 31 11.57 6.31 -35.36
C GLU A 31 10.33 7.24 -35.23
N TRP A 32 10.35 8.45 -35.80
CA TRP A 32 9.19 9.35 -35.91
C TRP A 32 8.12 8.86 -36.85
N TYR A 33 8.49 7.99 -37.80
CA TYR A 33 7.55 7.47 -38.79
C TYR A 33 7.11 6.03 -38.53
N CYS A 34 7.46 5.44 -37.38
CA CYS A 34 7.23 4.01 -37.13
C CYS A 34 5.75 3.61 -37.16
N PHE A 35 4.85 4.49 -36.74
CA PHE A 35 3.40 4.29 -36.82
C PHE A 35 2.76 4.81 -38.12
N ASP A 36 3.47 5.64 -38.89
CA ASP A 36 2.99 6.15 -40.17
C ASP A 36 3.03 5.07 -41.27
N TYR A 37 3.87 4.05 -41.08
CA TYR A 37 4.07 2.95 -42.02
C TYR A 37 4.05 1.63 -41.27
N MET A 38 2.86 1.08 -41.06
CA MET A 38 2.69 -0.23 -40.43
C MET A 38 2.23 -1.29 -41.42
N GLY A 39 2.56 -2.54 -41.11
CA GLY A 39 2.13 -3.72 -41.83
C GLY A 39 1.55 -4.74 -40.87
N ILE A 40 0.82 -5.70 -41.39
CA ILE A 40 0.24 -6.78 -40.58
C ILE A 40 0.72 -8.13 -41.11
N ASN A 41 1.04 -9.04 -40.20
CA ASN A 41 1.31 -10.41 -40.59
C ASN A 41 0.03 -11.05 -41.13
N LYS A 42 0.12 -11.77 -42.25
CA LYS A 42 -1.03 -12.43 -42.88
C LYS A 42 -1.80 -13.33 -41.92
N THR A 43 -1.13 -13.92 -40.93
CA THR A 43 -1.76 -14.76 -39.90
C THR A 43 -2.65 -13.98 -38.92
N LYS A 44 -2.41 -12.67 -38.76
CA LYS A 44 -3.19 -11.77 -37.90
C LYS A 44 -4.19 -10.91 -38.69
N ALA A 45 -4.14 -10.96 -40.03
CA ALA A 45 -5.01 -10.15 -40.88
C ALA A 45 -6.47 -10.62 -40.80
N ASP A 46 -7.38 -9.71 -40.46
CA ASP A 46 -8.81 -9.98 -40.34
C ASP A 46 -9.65 -9.10 -41.28
N SER A 47 -9.34 -9.15 -42.59
CA SER A 47 -10.09 -8.44 -43.64
C SER A 47 -10.38 -6.94 -43.37
N GLY A 48 -9.45 -6.26 -42.69
CA GLY A 48 -9.58 -4.84 -42.31
C GLY A 48 -10.10 -4.58 -40.89
N ASN A 49 -10.47 -5.62 -40.14
CA ASN A 49 -10.91 -5.52 -38.74
C ASN A 49 -9.82 -5.85 -37.72
N ALA A 50 -8.61 -6.18 -38.17
CA ALA A 50 -7.52 -6.52 -37.27
C ALA A 50 -7.23 -5.34 -36.33
N PRO A 51 -7.07 -5.59 -35.02
CA PRO A 51 -6.80 -4.53 -34.06
C PRO A 51 -5.46 -3.85 -34.35
N PHE A 52 -5.32 -2.58 -33.96
CA PHE A 52 -4.10 -1.80 -34.18
C PHE A 52 -2.85 -2.52 -33.64
N ILE A 53 -2.97 -3.20 -32.50
CA ILE A 53 -1.88 -3.96 -31.85
C ILE A 53 -1.33 -5.12 -32.70
N ASP A 54 -2.08 -5.60 -33.69
CA ASP A 54 -1.62 -6.64 -34.61
C ASP A 54 -0.77 -6.09 -35.76
N HIS A 55 -0.69 -4.76 -35.88
CA HIS A 55 0.12 -4.08 -36.86
C HIS A 55 1.50 -3.76 -36.26
N GLU A 56 2.53 -4.02 -37.04
CA GLU A 56 3.93 -3.80 -36.68
C GLU A 56 4.54 -2.77 -37.66
N PRO A 57 5.47 -1.90 -37.20
CA PRO A 57 6.18 -1.01 -38.10
C PRO A 57 6.81 -1.75 -39.30
N LEU A 58 6.57 -1.29 -40.52
CA LEU A 58 7.10 -1.90 -41.75
C LEU A 58 8.63 -1.83 -41.82
N PHE A 59 9.22 -0.80 -41.22
CA PHE A 59 10.64 -0.52 -41.21
C PHE A 59 11.19 -0.66 -39.79
N ILE A 60 11.34 -1.91 -39.35
CA ILE A 60 11.93 -2.22 -38.04
C ILE A 60 13.43 -1.88 -38.09
N SER A 61 13.84 -0.79 -37.45
CA SER A 61 15.24 -0.57 -37.09
C SER A 61 15.59 -1.41 -35.85
N PRO A 62 16.88 -1.73 -35.61
CA PRO A 62 17.33 -2.36 -34.35
C PRO A 62 17.03 -1.53 -33.08
N SER A 63 16.59 -0.29 -33.24
CA SER A 63 16.13 0.59 -32.16
C SER A 63 14.61 0.55 -31.95
N LEU A 64 13.85 0.00 -32.91
CA LEU A 64 12.40 -0.24 -32.85
C LEU A 64 12.05 -1.69 -32.51
N THR A 65 13.03 -2.56 -32.27
CA THR A 65 12.76 -3.86 -31.65
C THR A 65 12.34 -3.63 -30.20
N PRO A 66 11.21 -4.19 -29.74
CA PRO A 66 10.77 -4.06 -28.35
C PRO A 66 11.91 -4.49 -27.42
N LYS A 67 12.43 -3.53 -26.66
CA LYS A 67 13.41 -3.75 -25.60
C LYS A 67 12.75 -3.39 -24.29
N LEU A 68 13.22 -4.01 -23.22
CA LEU A 68 12.82 -3.62 -21.89
C LEU A 68 13.30 -2.18 -21.66
N ASN A 69 12.37 -1.26 -21.39
CA ASN A 69 12.71 0.10 -21.01
C ASN A 69 13.10 0.13 -19.53
N ASP A 70 14.10 0.93 -19.18
CA ASP A 70 14.48 1.15 -17.80
C ASP A 70 14.83 2.64 -17.60
N PRO A 71 13.95 3.44 -16.96
CA PRO A 71 12.58 3.11 -16.56
C PRO A 71 11.58 3.11 -17.73
N TYR A 72 10.42 2.48 -17.54
CA TYR A 72 9.23 2.74 -18.36
C TYR A 72 8.59 4.07 -17.95
N LEU A 73 8.35 4.97 -18.89
CA LEU A 73 7.67 6.24 -18.62
C LEU A 73 6.17 6.17 -18.88
N VAL A 74 5.37 6.60 -17.90
CA VAL A 74 3.91 6.72 -18.01
C VAL A 74 3.50 8.19 -17.94
N ASP A 75 2.69 8.62 -18.89
CA ASP A 75 2.14 9.98 -18.94
C ASP A 75 0.65 9.87 -19.31
N ALA A 76 -0.21 10.04 -18.32
CA ALA A 76 -1.65 9.85 -18.50
C ALA A 76 -2.31 10.97 -19.32
N GLU A 77 -1.65 12.12 -19.46
CA GLU A 77 -2.16 13.28 -20.19
C GLU A 77 -1.82 13.21 -21.69
N TYR A 78 -0.59 12.83 -22.02
CA TYR A 78 -0.07 12.85 -23.41
C TYR A 78 0.42 11.50 -23.94
N GLY A 79 0.59 10.50 -23.08
CA GLY A 79 1.03 9.16 -23.45
C GLY A 79 0.00 8.39 -24.27
N LYS A 80 0.46 7.32 -24.93
CA LYS A 80 -0.38 6.38 -25.68
C LYS A 80 0.05 4.95 -25.44
N ASP A 81 -0.91 4.09 -25.17
CA ASP A 81 -0.71 2.66 -24.94
C ASP A 81 -0.54 1.92 -26.28
N GLU A 82 0.70 1.84 -26.75
CA GLU A 82 1.10 1.27 -28.04
C GLU A 82 2.26 0.28 -27.87
N PRO A 83 2.49 -0.66 -28.82
CA PRO A 83 3.43 -1.77 -28.63
C PRO A 83 4.87 -1.41 -28.23
N ILE A 84 5.32 -0.19 -28.52
CA ILE A 84 6.68 0.31 -28.25
C ILE A 84 6.69 1.50 -27.27
N CYS A 85 5.59 1.73 -26.54
CA CYS A 85 5.53 2.79 -25.53
C CYS A 85 6.43 2.49 -24.31
N GLY A 86 6.64 3.51 -23.48
CA GLY A 86 7.40 3.44 -22.24
C GLY A 86 8.79 4.05 -22.29
N ASN A 87 9.20 4.66 -23.41
CA ASN A 87 10.50 5.35 -23.49
C ASN A 87 10.32 6.88 -23.38
N SER A 88 11.44 7.61 -23.37
CA SER A 88 11.48 9.09 -23.27
C SER A 88 10.68 9.82 -24.35
N ARG A 89 10.42 9.16 -25.48
CA ARG A 89 9.79 9.73 -26.66
C ARG A 89 8.35 9.29 -26.85
N LEU A 90 8.09 8.00 -26.66
CA LEU A 90 6.76 7.39 -26.72
C LEU A 90 6.43 6.87 -25.32
N LYS A 91 5.80 7.70 -24.50
CA LYS A 91 5.40 7.34 -23.14
C LYS A 91 4.11 6.50 -23.19
N CYS A 92 3.98 5.51 -22.32
CA CYS A 92 2.72 4.77 -22.18
C CYS A 92 1.66 5.68 -21.52
N GLN A 93 0.39 5.42 -21.78
CA GLN A 93 -0.71 6.12 -21.14
C GLN A 93 -1.03 5.53 -19.77
N THR A 94 -0.93 4.20 -19.61
CA THR A 94 -1.28 3.52 -18.36
C THR A 94 -0.18 2.57 -17.88
N ILE A 95 -0.09 2.44 -16.56
CA ILE A 95 0.73 1.43 -15.87
C ILE A 95 0.20 0.04 -16.23
N LYS A 96 -1.13 -0.12 -16.22
CA LYS A 96 -1.79 -1.39 -16.55
C LYS A 96 -1.40 -1.93 -17.93
N TYR A 97 -1.19 -1.06 -18.92
CA TYR A 97 -0.72 -1.49 -20.24
C TYR A 97 0.68 -2.11 -20.17
N ILE A 98 1.63 -1.48 -19.46
CA ILE A 98 3.01 -1.98 -19.31
C ILE A 98 3.01 -3.41 -18.73
N LEU A 99 2.18 -3.68 -17.72
CA LEU A 99 2.08 -5.02 -17.12
C LEU A 99 1.67 -6.11 -18.12
N ASN A 100 0.94 -5.76 -19.18
CA ASN A 100 0.42 -6.68 -20.18
C ASN A 100 1.32 -6.83 -21.41
N ILE A 101 2.46 -6.13 -21.47
CA ILE A 101 3.42 -6.28 -22.57
C ILE A 101 3.96 -7.71 -22.54
N VAL A 102 3.77 -8.44 -23.65
CA VAL A 102 4.37 -9.76 -23.85
C VAL A 102 5.68 -9.57 -24.61
N LEU A 103 6.80 -9.82 -23.93
CA LEU A 103 8.12 -9.76 -24.56
C LEU A 103 8.52 -11.16 -25.04
N SER A 104 8.76 -11.30 -26.34
CA SER A 104 9.44 -12.46 -26.92
C SER A 104 10.95 -12.22 -26.83
N ILE A 105 11.55 -12.47 -25.67
CA ILE A 105 12.98 -12.24 -25.45
C ILE A 105 13.68 -13.56 -25.15
N ASP A 106 14.64 -13.93 -26.02
CA ASP A 106 15.61 -15.02 -25.83
C ASP A 106 16.75 -14.65 -24.84
N ASP A 107 16.83 -13.39 -24.40
CA ASP A 107 17.92 -12.81 -23.60
C ASP A 107 17.49 -12.31 -22.20
N TYR A 108 16.43 -12.83 -21.60
CA TYR A 108 16.05 -12.40 -20.24
C TYR A 108 17.06 -12.96 -19.22
N PRO A 109 17.66 -12.12 -18.35
CA PRO A 109 18.54 -12.60 -17.30
C PRO A 109 17.75 -13.50 -16.35
N SER A 110 18.36 -14.60 -15.91
CA SER A 110 17.71 -15.74 -15.24
C SER A 110 17.14 -15.45 -13.83
N ASN A 111 16.94 -14.19 -13.46
CA ASN A 111 16.50 -13.74 -12.14
C ASN A 111 15.66 -12.46 -12.34
N PRO A 112 14.48 -12.32 -11.71
CA PRO A 112 13.52 -11.29 -12.11
C PRO A 112 14.13 -9.90 -11.96
N ALA A 113 14.36 -9.24 -13.09
CA ALA A 113 14.73 -7.83 -13.12
C ALA A 113 13.52 -7.00 -12.65
N THR A 114 13.74 -6.10 -11.69
CA THR A 114 12.71 -5.15 -11.29
C THR A 114 12.34 -4.26 -12.47
N ILE A 115 11.05 -4.20 -12.80
CA ILE A 115 10.51 -3.33 -13.85
C ILE A 115 10.22 -1.97 -13.21
N ASN A 116 11.07 -0.99 -13.53
CA ASN A 116 10.92 0.38 -13.04
C ASN A 116 9.92 1.13 -13.92
N ILE A 117 8.96 1.80 -13.31
CA ILE A 117 7.92 2.61 -13.96
C ILE A 117 7.91 3.99 -13.30
N GLU A 118 8.06 5.03 -14.12
CA GLU A 118 8.09 6.43 -13.68
C GLU A 118 6.86 7.18 -14.20
N LEU A 119 6.04 7.65 -13.26
CA LEU A 119 4.85 8.43 -13.54
C LEU A 119 5.24 9.90 -13.77
N GLN A 120 4.95 10.42 -14.96
CA GLN A 120 5.32 11.77 -15.41
C GLN A 120 4.23 12.81 -15.09
N THR A 121 2.98 12.37 -15.03
CA THR A 121 1.79 13.20 -14.80
C THR A 121 0.83 12.48 -13.85
N ASN A 122 -0.06 13.21 -13.18
CA ASN A 122 -1.10 12.57 -12.36
C ASN A 122 -2.02 11.73 -13.26
N THR A 123 -2.61 10.67 -12.72
CA THR A 123 -3.49 9.77 -13.48
C THR A 123 -4.79 9.47 -12.75
N GLN A 124 -5.87 9.30 -13.51
CA GLN A 124 -7.18 8.80 -13.05
C GLN A 124 -7.60 7.53 -13.81
N LEU A 125 -6.70 6.99 -14.64
CA LEU A 125 -6.99 5.93 -15.59
C LEU A 125 -6.82 4.54 -14.99
N GLU A 126 -5.97 4.42 -13.97
CA GLU A 126 -5.58 3.14 -13.37
C GLU A 126 -6.73 2.48 -12.58
N ASN A 127 -6.81 1.15 -12.69
CA ASN A 127 -7.65 0.28 -11.87
C ASN A 127 -7.24 -1.19 -12.06
N GLY A 128 -7.47 -2.03 -11.04
CA GLY A 128 -7.37 -3.49 -11.17
C GLY A 128 -6.03 -3.98 -11.72
N ILE A 129 -4.93 -3.41 -11.21
CA ILE A 129 -3.56 -3.81 -11.55
C ILE A 129 -3.24 -5.07 -10.74
N MET A 130 -3.04 -6.20 -11.44
CA MET A 130 -2.76 -7.49 -10.82
C MET A 130 -1.30 -7.90 -11.05
N ILE A 131 -0.56 -8.09 -9.96
CA ILE A 131 0.86 -8.49 -9.99
C ILE A 131 0.99 -9.86 -9.34
N ASN A 132 1.34 -10.86 -10.14
CA ASN A 132 1.51 -12.24 -9.70
C ASN A 132 2.51 -12.99 -10.60
N SER A 133 2.70 -14.28 -10.35
CA SER A 133 3.62 -15.15 -11.11
C SER A 133 3.35 -15.24 -12.61
N ASN A 134 2.14 -14.87 -13.06
CA ASN A 134 1.70 -14.94 -14.45
C ASN A 134 1.60 -13.56 -15.12
N THR A 135 2.05 -12.48 -14.46
CA THR A 135 2.04 -11.13 -15.05
C THR A 135 2.96 -11.11 -16.29
N PRO A 136 2.47 -10.77 -17.50
CA PRO A 136 3.16 -11.03 -18.76
C PRO A 136 4.60 -10.52 -18.88
N ILE A 137 4.87 -9.27 -18.49
CA ILE A 137 6.19 -8.65 -18.63
C ILE A 137 7.17 -9.07 -17.52
N GLY A 138 6.65 -9.58 -16.40
CA GLY A 138 7.39 -9.84 -15.17
C GLY A 138 6.53 -9.59 -13.93
N ASN A 139 7.04 -9.94 -12.75
CA ASN A 139 6.27 -9.95 -11.50
C ASN A 139 6.87 -9.09 -10.36
N ASP A 140 7.97 -8.37 -10.60
CA ASP A 140 8.57 -7.41 -9.67
C ASP A 140 8.55 -6.01 -10.27
N PHE A 141 7.78 -5.10 -9.67
CA PHE A 141 7.57 -3.74 -10.17
C PHE A 141 7.98 -2.71 -9.14
N GLN A 142 8.57 -1.62 -9.62
CA GLN A 142 8.72 -0.38 -8.88
C GLN A 142 8.01 0.73 -9.63
N ILE A 143 7.00 1.33 -9.00
CA ILE A 143 6.25 2.47 -9.55
C ILE A 143 6.60 3.69 -8.70
N GLN A 144 7.06 4.75 -9.36
CA GLN A 144 7.50 5.95 -8.67
C GLN A 144 7.09 7.22 -9.39
N SER A 145 7.08 8.33 -8.67
CA SER A 145 6.97 9.66 -9.27
C SER A 145 8.20 10.04 -10.08
N SER A 146 7.99 10.87 -11.10
CA SER A 146 9.07 11.51 -11.83
C SER A 146 10.02 12.25 -10.90
N GLU A 147 11.33 12.10 -11.15
CA GLU A 147 12.40 12.73 -10.34
C GLU A 147 12.47 12.24 -8.88
N TYR A 148 11.76 11.16 -8.53
CA TYR A 148 11.89 10.54 -7.20
C TYR A 148 13.36 10.20 -6.91
N THR A 149 13.84 10.68 -5.77
CA THR A 149 15.16 10.34 -5.24
C THR A 149 14.97 9.86 -3.80
N PRO A 150 15.56 8.71 -3.41
CA PRO A 150 15.50 8.25 -2.03
C PRO A 150 15.99 9.34 -1.06
N GLU A 151 15.22 9.60 -0.01
CA GLU A 151 15.49 10.65 1.01
C GLU A 151 15.44 12.10 0.48
N GLY A 152 15.22 12.29 -0.83
CA GLY A 152 14.99 13.60 -1.41
C GLY A 152 13.60 14.14 -1.07
N THR A 153 13.47 15.45 -0.99
CA THR A 153 12.16 16.13 -0.78
C THR A 153 11.77 17.04 -1.94
N ASP A 154 12.67 17.21 -2.91
CA ASP A 154 12.58 18.17 -4.02
C ASP A 154 11.97 17.54 -5.29
N TYR A 155 10.87 16.79 -5.16
CA TYR A 155 10.15 16.25 -6.30
C TYR A 155 8.64 16.29 -6.07
N ILE A 156 7.87 16.22 -7.17
CA ILE A 156 6.41 16.25 -7.12
C ILE A 156 5.90 14.82 -6.95
N LYS A 157 5.22 14.56 -5.83
CA LYS A 157 4.48 13.32 -5.62
C LYS A 157 3.30 13.25 -6.57
N ARG A 158 3.41 12.44 -7.63
CA ARG A 158 2.37 12.22 -8.63
C ARG A 158 1.21 11.46 -8.01
N GLN A 159 0.01 11.92 -8.36
CA GLN A 159 -1.23 11.39 -7.81
C GLN A 159 -1.80 10.29 -8.71
N ILE A 160 -2.18 9.17 -8.09
CA ILE A 160 -3.04 8.15 -8.70
C ILE A 160 -4.42 8.28 -8.05
N GLN A 161 -5.34 8.94 -8.76
CA GLN A 161 -6.67 9.25 -8.25
C GLN A 161 -7.65 8.11 -8.54
N THR A 162 -8.26 7.58 -7.49
CA THR A 162 -9.08 6.36 -7.52
C THR A 162 -10.49 6.55 -6.95
N SER A 163 -10.84 7.76 -6.51
CA SER A 163 -12.15 8.11 -5.93
C SER A 163 -13.36 7.92 -6.85
N SER A 164 -13.16 7.62 -8.13
CA SER A 164 -14.23 7.20 -9.06
C SER A 164 -14.31 5.68 -9.29
N LYS A 165 -13.35 4.90 -8.76
CA LYS A 165 -13.18 3.46 -9.01
C LYS A 165 -13.75 2.64 -7.86
N THR A 166 -14.20 1.42 -8.15
CA THR A 166 -14.76 0.48 -7.15
C THR A 166 -13.95 -0.81 -7.04
N GLN A 167 -13.05 -1.05 -7.99
CA GLN A 167 -12.11 -2.17 -7.96
C GLN A 167 -10.85 -1.76 -7.23
N SER A 168 -10.20 -2.71 -6.54
CA SER A 168 -8.86 -2.49 -5.99
C SER A 168 -7.92 -1.94 -7.03
N LEU A 169 -7.10 -0.97 -6.65
CA LEU A 169 -6.07 -0.42 -7.54
C LEU A 169 -4.99 -1.47 -7.77
N PHE A 170 -4.47 -2.06 -6.69
CA PHE A 170 -3.44 -3.08 -6.74
C PHE A 170 -3.89 -4.38 -6.05
N ILE A 171 -3.66 -5.51 -6.72
CA ILE A 171 -3.83 -6.87 -6.16
C ILE A 171 -2.53 -7.63 -6.36
N ILE A 172 -1.87 -8.01 -5.26
CA ILE A 172 -0.57 -8.67 -5.28
C ILE A 172 -0.75 -10.08 -4.71
N SER A 173 -0.30 -11.09 -5.45
CA SER A 173 -0.45 -12.50 -5.08
C SER A 173 0.73 -13.35 -5.55
N ASN A 174 0.83 -14.58 -5.03
CA ASN A 174 1.93 -15.51 -5.32
C ASN A 174 3.29 -14.84 -5.11
N THR A 175 4.17 -14.90 -6.10
CA THR A 175 5.51 -14.29 -6.12
C THR A 175 5.52 -12.83 -6.56
N GLY A 176 4.35 -12.17 -6.64
CA GLY A 176 4.24 -10.78 -7.03
C GLY A 176 4.90 -9.83 -6.03
N ARG A 177 5.63 -8.83 -6.54
CA ARG A 177 6.31 -7.80 -5.75
C ARG A 177 6.00 -6.42 -6.31
N LEU A 178 5.66 -5.50 -5.42
CA LEU A 178 5.31 -4.12 -5.76
C LEU A 178 6.03 -3.15 -4.83
N LYS A 179 6.74 -2.19 -5.41
CA LYS A 179 7.35 -1.05 -4.72
C LYS A 179 6.66 0.23 -5.18
N LEU A 180 6.16 1.05 -4.26
CA LEU A 180 5.45 2.30 -4.52
C LEU A 180 6.21 3.45 -3.86
N PHE A 181 6.83 4.31 -4.66
CA PHE A 181 7.76 5.34 -4.15
C PHE A 181 7.34 6.76 -4.53
N GLY A 182 7.22 7.63 -3.53
CA GLY A 182 6.98 9.03 -3.79
C GLY A 182 5.63 9.35 -4.40
N LEU A 183 4.60 8.55 -4.14
CA LEU A 183 3.28 8.69 -4.78
C LEU A 183 2.25 9.33 -3.85
N HIS A 184 1.18 9.88 -4.42
CA HIS A 184 0.03 10.39 -3.69
C HIS A 184 -1.24 9.58 -4.05
N PHE A 185 -1.92 9.05 -3.04
CA PHE A 185 -3.14 8.26 -3.18
C PHE A 185 -4.30 8.89 -2.43
N ASP A 186 -5.51 8.73 -2.98
CA ASP A 186 -6.76 9.10 -2.32
C ASP A 186 -7.43 7.89 -1.65
N ASN A 187 -8.51 7.38 -2.24
CA ASN A 187 -9.35 6.29 -1.79
C ASN A 187 -10.20 5.82 -2.96
N LEU A 188 -10.83 4.65 -2.86
CA LEU A 188 -11.84 4.22 -3.82
C LEU A 188 -13.14 5.00 -3.62
N ASN A 189 -14.10 4.83 -4.54
CA ASN A 189 -15.37 5.55 -4.53
C ASN A 189 -16.11 5.43 -3.19
N PRO A 190 -16.21 6.53 -2.40
CA PRO A 190 -16.79 6.51 -1.06
C PRO A 190 -18.30 6.23 -1.06
N SER A 191 -18.97 6.47 -2.18
CA SER A 191 -20.41 6.21 -2.35
C SER A 191 -20.73 4.80 -2.84
N SER A 192 -19.71 3.98 -3.16
CA SER A 192 -19.92 2.59 -3.59
C SER A 192 -20.38 1.73 -2.42
N THR A 193 -21.12 0.64 -2.67
CA THR A 193 -21.37 -0.40 -1.66
C THR A 193 -20.32 -1.52 -1.69
N VAL A 194 -19.39 -1.46 -2.66
CA VAL A 194 -18.32 -2.44 -2.82
C VAL A 194 -17.20 -2.14 -1.83
N THR A 195 -16.83 -3.14 -1.03
CA THR A 195 -15.85 -2.99 0.06
C THR A 195 -14.45 -3.46 -0.34
N ASN A 196 -14.09 -3.37 -1.63
CA ASN A 196 -12.75 -3.73 -2.08
C ASN A 196 -11.73 -2.77 -1.46
N PRO A 197 -10.55 -3.26 -1.02
CA PRO A 197 -9.51 -2.35 -0.55
C PRO A 197 -8.82 -1.65 -1.71
N LEU A 198 -8.14 -0.53 -1.45
CA LEU A 198 -7.29 0.11 -2.46
C LEU A 198 -6.13 -0.81 -2.87
N ILE A 199 -5.50 -1.46 -1.88
CA ILE A 199 -4.41 -2.43 -2.05
C ILE A 199 -4.78 -3.74 -1.36
N LEU A 200 -4.76 -4.84 -2.12
CA LEU A 200 -4.98 -6.19 -1.60
C LEU A 200 -3.70 -7.02 -1.68
N ILE A 201 -3.21 -7.48 -0.54
CA ILE A 201 -2.09 -8.42 -0.41
C ILE A 201 -2.69 -9.79 -0.08
N SER A 202 -2.61 -10.70 -1.06
CA SER A 202 -3.31 -11.98 -1.01
C SER A 202 -2.75 -12.91 0.06
N GLN A 203 -3.59 -13.85 0.50
CA GLN A 203 -3.19 -14.87 1.46
C GLN A 203 -1.98 -15.68 0.96
N SER A 204 -1.04 -15.92 1.86
CA SER A 204 0.15 -16.74 1.61
C SER A 204 0.59 -17.46 2.88
N SER A 205 1.23 -18.62 2.72
CA SER A 205 1.98 -19.30 3.77
C SER A 205 3.48 -19.00 3.70
N ASP A 206 3.88 -18.10 2.81
CA ASP A 206 5.22 -17.54 2.71
C ASP A 206 5.17 -16.11 3.26
N ARG A 207 6.08 -15.79 4.20
CA ARG A 207 6.17 -14.45 4.79
C ARG A 207 6.87 -13.45 3.88
N GLU A 208 7.60 -13.91 2.87
CA GLU A 208 8.32 -13.03 1.94
C GLU A 208 7.50 -12.67 0.69
N ASN A 209 6.54 -13.52 0.31
CA ASN A 209 5.75 -13.34 -0.90
C ASN A 209 4.25 -13.55 -0.62
N PRO A 210 3.35 -12.71 -1.15
CA PRO A 210 3.61 -11.51 -1.97
C PRO A 210 4.31 -10.38 -1.19
N GLN A 211 4.94 -9.43 -1.89
CA GLN A 211 5.64 -8.31 -1.24
C GLN A 211 5.07 -6.97 -1.71
N VAL A 212 4.78 -6.08 -0.76
CA VAL A 212 4.47 -4.68 -1.02
C VAL A 212 5.37 -3.77 -0.17
N ILE A 213 6.03 -2.83 -0.82
CA ILE A 213 6.86 -1.81 -0.18
C ILE A 213 6.32 -0.44 -0.58
N ILE A 214 6.03 0.41 0.40
CA ILE A 214 5.53 1.77 0.23
C ILE A 214 6.53 2.70 0.90
N LYS A 215 7.12 3.63 0.14
CA LYS A 215 8.08 4.60 0.69
C LYS A 215 7.78 6.02 0.26
N ASP A 216 7.87 6.94 1.21
CA ASP A 216 7.71 8.38 0.96
C ASP A 216 6.41 8.69 0.21
N CYS A 217 5.32 8.01 0.56
CA CYS A 217 4.02 8.23 -0.06
C CYS A 217 3.13 9.15 0.79
N ILE A 218 2.07 9.67 0.18
CA ILE A 218 0.98 10.36 0.88
C ILE A 218 -0.32 9.60 0.60
N PHE A 219 -1.08 9.33 1.65
CA PHE A 219 -2.46 8.84 1.60
C PHE A 219 -3.36 9.91 2.23
N GLU A 220 -4.26 10.49 1.44
CA GLU A 220 -5.18 11.51 1.91
C GLU A 220 -6.55 11.41 1.23
N GLN A 221 -7.62 11.31 2.03
CA GLN A 221 -8.99 11.28 1.50
C GLN A 221 -9.37 12.62 0.86
N ILE A 222 -10.09 12.56 -0.26
CA ILE A 222 -10.71 13.75 -0.85
C ILE A 222 -12.03 14.07 -0.12
N ASN A 223 -12.13 15.28 0.45
CA ASN A 223 -13.31 15.82 1.13
C ASN A 223 -13.86 14.93 2.28
N PRO A 224 -13.05 14.62 3.32
CA PRO A 224 -13.47 13.77 4.44
C PRO A 224 -14.67 14.32 5.22
N GLU A 225 -14.84 15.64 5.28
CA GLU A 225 -15.98 16.27 5.96
C GLU A 225 -17.33 15.96 5.29
N SER A 226 -17.33 15.57 4.01
CA SER A 226 -18.53 15.30 3.22
C SER A 226 -18.71 13.82 2.86
N ASN A 227 -17.69 12.99 3.05
CA ASN A 227 -17.67 11.60 2.61
C ASN A 227 -17.07 10.70 3.69
N SER A 228 -17.67 9.53 3.89
CA SER A 228 -17.08 8.48 4.72
C SER A 228 -16.79 7.23 3.90
N LEU A 229 -15.69 6.54 4.22
CA LEU A 229 -15.24 5.34 3.53
C LEU A 229 -15.84 4.09 4.16
N ASN A 230 -16.45 3.26 3.33
CA ASN A 230 -16.98 1.96 3.72
C ASN A 230 -16.12 0.79 3.24
N HIS A 231 -14.85 1.06 2.93
CA HIS A 231 -13.85 0.06 2.59
C HIS A 231 -12.52 0.41 3.28
N SER A 232 -11.74 -0.62 3.61
CA SER A 232 -10.37 -0.46 4.10
C SER A 232 -9.45 0.02 2.96
N LEU A 233 -8.29 0.60 3.28
CA LEU A 233 -7.32 0.96 2.24
C LEU A 233 -6.38 -0.18 1.88
N ILE A 234 -5.88 -0.90 2.87
CA ILE A 234 -4.98 -2.03 2.69
C ILE A 234 -5.55 -3.23 3.43
N ILE A 235 -5.69 -4.36 2.73
CA ILE A 235 -5.96 -5.66 3.38
C ILE A 235 -4.74 -6.55 3.13
N THR A 236 -4.21 -7.16 4.19
CA THR A 236 -3.10 -8.11 4.08
C THR A 236 -3.37 -9.41 4.83
N SER A 237 -3.26 -10.53 4.11
CA SER A 237 -3.44 -11.88 4.65
C SER A 237 -2.21 -12.77 4.42
N GLY A 238 -1.08 -12.21 3.99
CA GLY A 238 0.10 -12.98 3.62
C GLY A 238 1.29 -12.08 3.26
N GLY A 239 2.49 -12.65 3.24
CA GLY A 239 3.66 -12.00 2.69
C GLY A 239 4.18 -10.80 3.51
N THR A 240 4.88 -9.89 2.85
CA THR A 240 5.52 -8.73 3.49
C THR A 240 4.83 -7.43 3.09
N LEU A 241 4.52 -6.58 4.07
CA LEU A 241 4.14 -5.18 3.87
C LEU A 241 5.13 -4.27 4.62
N LEU A 242 5.87 -3.45 3.89
CA LEU A 242 6.70 -2.39 4.46
C LEU A 242 6.10 -1.02 4.10
N ILE A 243 5.85 -0.18 5.11
CA ILE A 243 5.48 1.22 4.95
C ILE A 243 6.53 2.07 5.65
N GLU A 244 7.17 2.97 4.91
CA GLU A 244 8.27 3.78 5.42
C GLU A 244 8.12 5.25 4.98
N ASN A 245 8.46 6.18 5.86
CA ASN A 245 8.48 7.63 5.55
C ASN A 245 7.16 8.15 4.97
N THR A 246 6.02 7.54 5.30
CA THR A 246 4.74 7.78 4.64
C THR A 246 3.81 8.60 5.53
N ILE A 247 3.06 9.51 4.93
CA ILE A 247 2.05 10.32 5.62
C ILE A 247 0.66 9.78 5.26
N ILE A 248 -0.14 9.47 6.28
CA ILE A 248 -1.52 8.99 6.15
C ILE A 248 -2.40 9.95 6.95
N GLN A 249 -3.32 10.64 6.27
CA GLN A 249 -4.05 11.73 6.91
C GLN A 249 -5.48 11.89 6.45
N ASN A 250 -6.30 12.46 7.34
CA ASN A 250 -7.61 13.01 7.01
C ASN A 250 -8.59 11.96 6.44
N TYR A 251 -8.76 10.82 7.14
CA TYR A 251 -9.68 9.75 6.74
C TYR A 251 -10.87 9.63 7.70
N GLU A 252 -12.06 9.45 7.13
CA GLU A 252 -13.32 9.20 7.84
C GLU A 252 -13.87 7.83 7.46
N PHE A 253 -13.61 6.81 8.29
CA PHE A 253 -14.12 5.45 8.07
C PHE A 253 -15.46 5.22 8.75
N ILE A 254 -16.34 4.46 8.09
CA ILE A 254 -17.58 3.94 8.65
C ILE A 254 -17.61 2.41 8.57
N ASN A 255 -18.59 1.79 9.24
CA ASN A 255 -18.75 0.33 9.27
C ASN A 255 -17.48 -0.41 9.73
N GLY A 256 -16.69 0.22 10.61
CA GLY A 256 -15.49 -0.39 11.20
C GLY A 256 -14.34 -0.55 10.21
N GLN A 257 -14.37 0.15 9.07
CA GLN A 257 -13.30 0.11 8.07
C GLN A 257 -12.07 0.89 8.55
N ARG A 258 -10.92 0.67 7.94
CA ARG A 258 -9.63 1.08 8.53
C ARG A 258 -8.56 1.27 7.47
N PHE A 259 -7.43 1.85 7.86
CA PHE A 259 -6.31 1.98 6.94
C PHE A 259 -5.70 0.62 6.56
N ILE A 260 -5.30 -0.20 7.53
CA ILE A 260 -4.75 -1.55 7.37
C ILE A 260 -5.64 -2.55 8.12
N GLU A 261 -6.19 -3.49 7.38
CA GLU A 261 -6.92 -4.62 7.91
C GLU A 261 -6.06 -5.88 7.84
N LEU A 262 -5.92 -6.51 9.00
CA LEU A 262 -5.14 -7.73 9.17
C LEU A 262 -6.03 -8.95 8.91
N GLY A 263 -5.70 -9.70 7.86
CA GLY A 263 -6.35 -10.94 7.50
C GLY A 263 -6.30 -11.99 8.61
N SER A 264 -7.35 -12.79 8.71
CA SER A 264 -7.48 -13.85 9.72
C SER A 264 -6.77 -15.15 9.32
N SER A 265 -6.22 -15.24 8.11
CA SER A 265 -5.52 -16.39 7.54
C SER A 265 -4.10 -16.04 7.07
N GLY A 266 -3.31 -17.06 6.71
CA GLY A 266 -1.94 -16.92 6.20
C GLY A 266 -0.90 -16.41 7.21
N PHE A 267 0.30 -16.12 6.71
CA PHE A 267 1.45 -15.63 7.46
C PHE A 267 1.93 -14.32 6.85
N TYR A 268 1.97 -13.26 7.65
CA TYR A 268 2.43 -11.96 7.21
C TYR A 268 3.46 -11.36 8.16
N GLN A 269 4.30 -10.50 7.59
CA GLN A 269 5.13 -9.57 8.34
C GLN A 269 4.81 -8.15 7.87
N ILE A 270 4.49 -7.29 8.82
CA ILE A 270 4.16 -5.89 8.57
C ILE A 270 5.14 -5.03 9.35
N ASP A 271 5.85 -4.16 8.63
CA ASP A 271 6.78 -3.19 9.16
C ASP A 271 6.29 -1.79 8.80
N ILE A 272 6.05 -0.97 9.81
CA ILE A 272 5.69 0.45 9.65
C ILE A 272 6.75 1.28 10.35
N ILE A 273 7.45 2.10 9.59
CA ILE A 273 8.67 2.78 10.04
C ILE A 273 8.57 4.27 9.69
N ASN A 274 8.94 5.14 10.63
CA ASN A 274 9.08 6.58 10.41
C ASN A 274 7.87 7.21 9.67
N SER A 275 6.65 6.82 10.02
CA SER A 275 5.43 7.20 9.31
C SER A 275 4.48 7.97 10.24
N GLU A 276 3.69 8.88 9.66
CA GLU A 276 2.76 9.73 10.38
C GLU A 276 1.31 9.38 10.03
N PHE A 277 0.50 9.13 11.04
CA PHE A 277 -0.95 8.97 10.95
C PHE A 277 -1.62 10.15 11.67
N LYS A 278 -2.47 10.92 10.97
CA LYS A 278 -3.14 12.08 11.60
C LYS A 278 -4.58 12.31 11.16
N ASN A 279 -5.41 12.73 12.10
CA ASN A 279 -6.81 13.10 11.86
C ASN A 279 -7.59 11.97 11.17
N ILE A 280 -7.63 10.80 11.81
CA ILE A 280 -8.33 9.64 11.26
C ILE A 280 -9.41 9.22 12.25
N ASN A 281 -10.63 9.13 11.75
CA ASN A 281 -11.80 8.76 12.53
C ASN A 281 -12.42 7.48 11.97
N GLN A 282 -12.94 6.64 12.85
CA GLN A 282 -13.62 5.40 12.52
C GLN A 282 -14.90 5.29 13.34
N ILE A 283 -16.01 5.11 12.62
CA ILE A 283 -17.32 4.84 13.19
C ILE A 283 -17.68 3.40 12.87
N TYR A 284 -18.08 2.66 13.88
CA TYR A 284 -18.56 1.30 13.78
C TYR A 284 -19.92 1.16 14.45
N SER A 285 -20.77 0.28 13.93
CA SER A 285 -22.14 0.07 14.40
C SER A 285 -22.27 -1.04 15.44
N SER A 286 -21.22 -1.86 15.63
CA SER A 286 -21.17 -2.89 16.66
C SER A 286 -20.04 -2.57 17.65
N ASN A 287 -20.02 -3.18 18.83
CA ASN A 287 -19.21 -2.64 19.92
C ASN A 287 -17.76 -3.13 19.94
N ASN A 288 -17.31 -4.02 19.05
CA ASN A 288 -16.05 -4.76 19.29
C ASN A 288 -14.89 -4.48 18.33
N ASP A 289 -15.14 -3.96 17.13
CA ASP A 289 -14.09 -3.70 16.14
C ASP A 289 -13.71 -2.21 16.21
N GLY A 290 -12.49 -1.92 16.66
CA GLY A 290 -11.89 -0.60 16.50
C GLY A 290 -10.58 -0.69 15.72
N GLY A 291 -9.61 0.14 16.09
CA GLY A 291 -8.34 0.31 15.39
C GLY A 291 -8.54 0.97 14.04
N ALA A 292 -8.72 2.28 14.04
CA ALA A 292 -8.95 3.06 12.82
C ALA A 292 -7.77 2.96 11.83
N ILE A 293 -6.57 2.71 12.35
CA ILE A 293 -5.37 2.54 11.53
C ILE A 293 -5.12 1.06 11.27
N ILE A 294 -4.97 0.25 12.31
CA ILE A 294 -4.61 -1.17 12.16
C ILE A 294 -5.57 -2.00 12.99
N SER A 295 -6.24 -2.96 12.35
CA SER A 295 -7.07 -3.90 13.11
C SER A 295 -7.27 -5.24 12.43
N GLY A 296 -7.25 -6.30 13.23
CA GLY A 296 -7.63 -7.65 12.83
C GLY A 296 -7.07 -8.73 13.76
N SER A 297 -7.20 -9.99 13.34
CA SER A 297 -6.85 -11.16 14.14
C SER A 297 -5.47 -11.70 13.78
N GLN A 298 -4.56 -11.74 14.75
CA GLN A 298 -3.26 -12.39 14.61
C GLN A 298 -3.30 -13.79 15.26
N GLY A 299 -2.95 -14.80 14.47
CA GLY A 299 -2.48 -16.10 14.94
C GLY A 299 -0.95 -16.19 14.93
N PHE A 300 -0.44 -17.41 15.08
CA PHE A 300 0.98 -17.72 14.96
C PHE A 300 1.59 -17.26 13.63
N ASP A 301 2.89 -16.97 13.63
CA ASP A 301 3.67 -16.55 12.46
C ASP A 301 3.15 -15.28 11.76
N ARG A 302 2.48 -14.41 12.52
CA ARG A 302 2.03 -13.09 12.09
C ARG A 302 2.68 -12.02 12.94
N TYR A 303 3.35 -11.09 12.26
CA TYR A 303 4.19 -10.08 12.88
C TYR A 303 3.72 -8.68 12.50
N LEU A 304 3.62 -7.81 13.51
CA LEU A 304 3.40 -6.39 13.34
C LEU A 304 4.48 -5.62 14.10
N PHE A 305 5.27 -4.86 13.36
CA PHE A 305 6.36 -4.04 13.88
C PHE A 305 6.07 -2.58 13.55
N VAL A 306 5.95 -1.73 14.58
CA VAL A 306 5.69 -0.29 14.44
C VAL A 306 6.83 0.47 15.10
N ARG A 307 7.56 1.26 14.32
CA ARG A 307 8.82 1.90 14.74
C ARG A 307 8.88 3.34 14.31
N ASP A 308 9.31 4.23 15.20
CA ASP A 308 9.54 5.65 14.87
C ASP A 308 8.29 6.36 14.32
N CYS A 309 7.09 5.90 14.68
CA CYS A 309 5.83 6.40 14.09
C CYS A 309 5.15 7.44 14.98
N ILE A 310 4.33 8.29 14.36
CA ILE A 310 3.50 9.28 15.07
C ILE A 310 2.03 9.02 14.73
N PHE A 311 1.20 8.87 15.75
CA PHE A 311 -0.25 8.74 15.65
C PHE A 311 -0.87 9.94 16.37
N SER A 312 -1.61 10.80 15.66
CA SER A 312 -2.18 12.01 16.24
C SER A 312 -3.64 12.22 15.86
N ASN A 313 -4.48 12.59 16.83
CA ASN A 313 -5.92 12.83 16.61
C ASN A 313 -6.62 11.64 15.95
N ILE A 314 -6.44 10.44 16.49
CA ILE A 314 -7.07 9.22 15.97
C ILE A 314 -8.28 8.87 16.85
N THR A 315 -9.45 8.69 16.26
CA THR A 315 -10.67 8.37 17.00
C THR A 315 -11.32 7.11 16.45
N SER A 316 -11.68 6.18 17.32
CA SER A 316 -12.56 5.06 17.02
C SER A 316 -13.61 4.96 18.12
N ASN A 317 -14.86 4.65 17.75
CA ASN A 317 -15.87 4.26 18.74
C ASN A 317 -15.80 2.75 19.09
N GLY A 318 -14.91 1.99 18.45
CA GLY A 318 -14.56 0.61 18.80
C GLY A 318 -13.33 0.51 19.71
N ASN A 319 -12.86 -0.71 19.98
CA ASN A 319 -11.68 -0.97 20.82
C ASN A 319 -10.38 -0.51 20.15
N GLY A 320 -9.49 0.16 20.87
CA GLY A 320 -8.26 0.69 20.31
C GLY A 320 -8.53 1.86 19.39
N GLY A 321 -8.14 3.09 19.75
CA GLY A 321 -8.32 4.22 18.83
C GLY A 321 -7.53 4.03 17.54
N ALA A 322 -6.22 3.78 17.67
CA ALA A 322 -5.32 3.60 16.54
C ALA A 322 -5.16 2.13 16.15
N ILE A 323 -4.86 1.26 17.12
CA ILE A 323 -4.50 -0.14 16.88
C ILE A 323 -5.40 -1.06 17.70
N CYS A 324 -6.00 -2.06 17.06
CA CYS A 324 -6.79 -3.11 17.70
C CYS A 324 -6.32 -4.49 17.20
N ILE A 325 -5.59 -5.22 18.04
CA ILE A 325 -5.08 -6.55 17.68
C ILE A 325 -5.76 -7.63 18.52
N THR A 326 -6.47 -8.53 17.86
CA THR A 326 -7.11 -9.68 18.53
C THR A 326 -6.46 -10.98 18.08
N GLY A 327 -6.97 -12.12 18.57
CA GLY A 327 -6.63 -13.44 18.06
C GLY A 327 -5.89 -14.33 19.05
N ASN A 328 -5.46 -15.50 18.55
CA ASN A 328 -4.96 -16.58 19.38
C ASN A 328 -3.44 -16.58 19.56
N GLY A 329 -2.72 -15.58 19.02
CA GLY A 329 -1.26 -15.50 19.10
C GLY A 329 -0.70 -14.26 18.40
N GLY A 330 0.46 -14.45 17.78
CA GLY A 330 1.15 -13.43 16.98
C GLY A 330 2.10 -12.57 17.81
N THR A 331 2.93 -11.81 17.10
CA THR A 331 3.90 -10.89 17.70
C THR A 331 3.57 -9.47 17.28
N THR A 332 3.44 -8.58 18.25
CA THR A 332 3.36 -7.14 18.00
C THR A 332 4.42 -6.42 18.82
N GLU A 333 5.24 -5.61 18.15
CA GLU A 333 6.21 -4.73 18.79
C GLU A 333 5.97 -3.29 18.34
N ILE A 334 5.93 -2.39 19.31
CA ILE A 334 5.85 -0.95 19.11
C ILE A 334 7.04 -0.32 19.81
N SER A 335 7.88 0.38 19.05
CA SER A 335 9.05 1.06 19.60
C SER A 335 9.20 2.48 19.07
N ASN A 336 9.77 3.36 19.91
CA ASN A 336 10.03 4.77 19.62
C ASN A 336 8.88 5.51 18.93
N SER A 337 7.64 5.19 19.32
CA SER A 337 6.44 5.69 18.66
C SER A 337 5.61 6.57 19.58
N THR A 338 5.00 7.60 19.01
CA THR A 338 4.25 8.62 19.75
C THR A 338 2.76 8.55 19.41
N PHE A 339 1.90 8.51 20.43
CA PHE A 339 0.44 8.52 20.32
C PHE A 339 -0.12 9.74 21.03
N ILE A 340 -0.76 10.65 20.29
CA ILE A 340 -1.27 11.92 20.81
C ILE A 340 -2.77 12.03 20.54
N ARG A 341 -3.56 12.21 21.60
CA ARG A 341 -5.03 12.39 21.51
C ARG A 341 -5.71 11.26 20.73
N CYS A 342 -5.24 10.03 20.93
CA CYS A 342 -5.92 8.84 20.43
C CYS A 342 -7.09 8.46 21.34
N LYS A 343 -8.25 8.19 20.76
CA LYS A 343 -9.48 7.85 21.47
C LYS A 343 -10.09 6.55 20.97
N GLY A 344 -10.44 5.68 21.89
CA GLY A 344 -11.04 4.37 21.63
C GLY A 344 -12.03 4.00 22.74
N ARG A 345 -12.83 2.95 22.54
CA ARG A 345 -13.67 2.39 23.61
C ARG A 345 -12.83 1.89 24.76
N SER A 346 -11.97 0.93 24.46
CA SER A 346 -11.07 0.27 25.41
C SER A 346 -9.66 0.42 24.86
N GLY A 347 -8.75 1.05 25.61
CA GLY A 347 -7.43 1.42 25.09
C GLY A 347 -7.53 2.59 24.11
N GLY A 348 -7.32 3.83 24.59
CA GLY A 348 -7.47 5.01 23.73
C GLY A 348 -6.56 4.99 22.49
N ALA A 349 -5.35 4.46 22.61
CA ALA A 349 -4.42 4.26 21.50
C ALA A 349 -4.40 2.80 21.02
N LEU A 350 -4.20 1.87 21.95
CA LEU A 350 -3.94 0.46 21.66
C LEU A 350 -4.89 -0.44 22.48
N TYR A 351 -5.54 -1.35 21.78
CA TYR A 351 -6.21 -2.49 22.37
C TYR A 351 -5.59 -3.79 21.88
N ALA A 352 -5.33 -4.71 22.79
CA ALA A 352 -4.91 -6.06 22.44
C ALA A 352 -5.69 -7.11 23.24
N SER A 353 -6.21 -8.14 22.56
CA SER A 353 -6.86 -9.28 23.20
C SER A 353 -6.33 -10.58 22.63
N LYS A 354 -5.56 -11.31 23.43
CA LYS A 354 -4.80 -12.48 23.02
C LYS A 354 -5.15 -13.71 23.84
N ALA A 355 -5.11 -14.88 23.22
CA ALA A 355 -5.18 -16.16 23.92
C ALA A 355 -3.77 -16.73 24.14
N PHE A 356 -3.30 -17.61 23.27
CA PHE A 356 -2.09 -18.42 23.48
C PHE A 356 -0.83 -17.74 22.96
N ASP A 357 0.30 -17.93 23.66
CA ASP A 357 1.66 -17.73 23.12
C ASP A 357 1.89 -16.41 22.34
N ALA A 358 1.11 -15.36 22.65
CA ALA A 358 1.19 -14.07 21.98
C ALA A 358 2.32 -13.26 22.61
N SER A 359 3.03 -12.47 21.79
CA SER A 359 4.05 -11.55 22.27
C SER A 359 3.63 -10.11 21.98
N ILE A 360 3.61 -9.27 23.03
CA ILE A 360 3.32 -7.84 22.92
C ILE A 360 4.44 -7.05 23.60
N THR A 361 5.18 -6.26 22.82
CA THR A 361 6.26 -5.41 23.32
C THR A 361 5.97 -3.95 23.02
N ILE A 362 6.05 -3.10 24.03
CA ILE A 362 5.95 -1.64 23.91
C ILE A 362 7.16 -1.05 24.64
N ASP A 363 8.13 -0.53 23.90
CA ASP A 363 9.43 -0.17 24.46
C ASP A 363 10.09 1.01 23.73
N ASN A 364 11.33 1.32 24.12
CA ASN A 364 12.23 2.24 23.43
C ASN A 364 11.62 3.63 23.26
N GLN A 365 11.23 4.26 24.37
CA GLN A 365 10.79 5.66 24.39
C GLN A 365 9.44 5.92 23.71
N CYS A 366 8.52 4.95 23.74
CA CYS A 366 7.15 5.24 23.34
C CYS A 366 6.51 6.32 24.22
N TYR A 367 5.77 7.24 23.62
CA TYR A 367 5.13 8.35 24.31
C TYR A 367 3.63 8.40 24.03
N PHE A 368 2.82 8.34 25.08
CA PHE A 368 1.38 8.43 25.01
C PHE A 368 0.93 9.72 25.69
N LYS A 369 0.24 10.58 24.94
CA LYS A 369 -0.20 11.89 25.41
C LYS A 369 -1.69 12.09 25.16
N ASP A 370 -2.42 12.47 26.19
CA ASP A 370 -3.84 12.83 26.13
C ASP A 370 -4.72 11.74 25.47
N CYS A 371 -4.29 10.47 25.55
CA CYS A 371 -5.07 9.34 25.07
C CYS A 371 -6.25 9.06 26.00
N GLU A 372 -7.40 8.73 25.43
CA GLU A 372 -8.65 8.58 26.19
C GLU A 372 -9.41 7.31 25.83
N SER A 373 -9.80 6.54 26.85
CA SER A 373 -10.78 5.47 26.70
C SER A 373 -12.18 5.99 27.06
N ASN A 374 -13.14 5.77 26.16
CA ASN A 374 -14.52 6.17 26.34
C ASN A 374 -15.44 5.07 26.90
N SER A 375 -14.85 3.93 27.33
CA SER A 375 -15.57 2.79 27.90
C SER A 375 -16.51 3.22 29.01
N GLN A 376 -17.74 2.71 28.95
CA GLN A 376 -18.73 2.85 30.01
C GLN A 376 -18.61 1.74 31.06
N ASN A 377 -17.84 0.68 30.77
CA ASN A 377 -17.56 -0.39 31.70
C ASN A 377 -16.23 -0.13 32.42
N GLU A 378 -16.26 -0.05 33.75
CA GLU A 378 -15.07 0.15 34.59
C GLU A 378 -14.06 -0.99 34.42
N ASP A 379 -14.52 -2.21 34.13
CA ASP A 379 -13.65 -3.37 33.98
C ASP A 379 -12.96 -3.42 32.60
N ASP A 380 -13.40 -2.60 31.64
CA ASP A 380 -12.88 -2.56 30.27
C ASP A 380 -12.19 -1.21 29.94
N SER A 381 -11.42 -0.65 30.87
CA SER A 381 -10.91 0.72 30.84
C SER A 381 -9.37 0.85 30.98
N GLY A 382 -8.70 1.19 29.88
CA GLY A 382 -7.30 1.65 29.86
C GLY A 382 -7.19 2.91 29.00
N GLY A 383 -6.72 4.03 29.58
CA GLY A 383 -6.78 5.34 28.94
C GLY A 383 -5.99 5.42 27.63
N ALA A 384 -4.78 4.86 27.60
CA ALA A 384 -3.96 4.71 26.41
C ALA A 384 -3.92 3.26 25.92
N ILE A 385 -3.64 2.32 26.82
CA ILE A 385 -3.38 0.92 26.49
C ILE A 385 -4.33 0.04 27.29
N PHE A 386 -4.93 -0.94 26.61
CA PHE A 386 -5.61 -2.04 27.27
C PHE A 386 -5.23 -3.37 26.63
N ILE A 387 -4.62 -4.25 27.43
CA ILE A 387 -4.22 -5.61 27.03
C ILE A 387 -5.02 -6.64 27.83
N VAL A 388 -5.57 -7.64 27.13
CA VAL A 388 -6.16 -8.83 27.70
C VAL A 388 -5.37 -10.04 27.19
N MET A 389 -4.86 -10.87 28.09
CA MET A 389 -4.27 -12.17 27.75
C MET A 389 -5.00 -13.30 28.46
N GLN A 390 -5.31 -14.36 27.73
CA GLN A 390 -6.14 -15.47 28.20
C GLN A 390 -5.44 -16.82 28.02
N MET A 391 -5.81 -17.79 28.85
CA MET A 391 -5.37 -19.20 28.79
C MET A 391 -3.91 -19.44 29.22
N GLY A 392 -2.90 -18.99 28.45
CA GLY A 392 -1.49 -19.15 28.85
C GLY A 392 -0.44 -18.96 27.76
N GLY A 393 0.83 -18.92 28.17
CA GLY A 393 2.01 -18.85 27.29
C GLY A 393 2.31 -17.47 26.69
N GLY A 394 1.34 -16.54 26.74
CA GLY A 394 1.52 -15.16 26.33
C GLY A 394 2.56 -14.40 27.15
N GLN A 395 3.22 -13.45 26.48
CA GLN A 395 4.26 -12.58 27.01
C GLN A 395 3.93 -11.13 26.70
N PHE A 396 4.03 -10.25 27.69
CA PHE A 396 4.04 -8.81 27.44
C PHE A 396 5.20 -8.11 28.13
N TYR A 397 5.72 -7.08 27.46
CA TYR A 397 6.74 -6.19 27.99
C TYR A 397 6.34 -4.74 27.71
N ILE A 398 6.25 -3.92 28.75
CA ILE A 398 6.06 -2.47 28.64
C ILE A 398 7.21 -1.79 29.38
N GLY A 399 8.17 -1.27 28.63
CA GLY A 399 9.39 -0.65 29.15
C GLY A 399 9.59 0.76 28.62
N ASN A 400 10.45 1.52 29.29
CA ASN A 400 11.02 2.79 28.80
C ASN A 400 10.03 3.74 28.12
N SER A 401 8.78 3.85 28.62
CA SER A 401 7.70 4.59 27.96
C SER A 401 7.12 5.67 28.90
N GLN A 402 6.53 6.72 28.33
CA GLN A 402 5.95 7.83 29.07
C GLN A 402 4.45 8.00 28.77
N PHE A 403 3.67 8.29 29.81
CA PHE A 403 2.23 8.55 29.72
C PHE A 403 1.89 9.90 30.36
N ASP A 404 1.27 10.80 29.61
CA ASP A 404 0.98 12.18 30.02
C ASP A 404 -0.48 12.54 29.70
N GLY A 405 -1.28 12.85 30.73
CA GLY A 405 -2.69 13.23 30.53
C GLY A 405 -3.62 12.12 30.02
N CYS A 406 -3.17 10.86 29.96
CA CYS A 406 -4.02 9.73 29.55
C CYS A 406 -5.07 9.41 30.62
N LYS A 407 -6.32 9.16 30.22
CA LYS A 407 -7.45 9.01 31.14
C LYS A 407 -8.57 8.09 30.63
N THR A 408 -9.43 7.66 31.54
CA THR A 408 -10.67 6.93 31.26
C THR A 408 -11.87 7.75 31.71
N ASN A 409 -13.05 7.51 31.13
CA ASN A 409 -14.28 8.23 31.50
C ASN A 409 -14.80 7.93 32.92
N ASN A 410 -14.46 6.76 33.48
CA ASN A 410 -15.07 6.28 34.72
C ASN A 410 -14.17 6.39 35.98
N ASN A 411 -13.02 7.08 35.90
CA ASN A 411 -12.07 7.26 37.01
C ASN A 411 -11.48 5.97 37.62
N ARG A 412 -11.77 4.81 37.03
CA ARG A 412 -11.09 3.52 37.23
C ARG A 412 -10.45 3.14 35.89
N GLY A 413 -9.27 2.54 35.92
CA GLY A 413 -8.42 2.43 34.73
C GLY A 413 -7.44 3.59 34.64
N GLY A 414 -6.15 3.28 34.76
CA GLY A 414 -5.10 4.26 34.57
C GLY A 414 -4.83 4.58 33.11
N ALA A 415 -3.64 5.08 32.81
CA ALA A 415 -3.15 5.12 31.43
C ALA A 415 -3.09 3.71 30.81
N ILE A 416 -2.84 2.69 31.64
CA ILE A 416 -2.69 1.29 31.23
C ILE A 416 -3.64 0.40 32.05
N GLN A 417 -4.31 -0.53 31.37
CA GLN A 417 -4.98 -1.66 32.01
C GLN A 417 -4.54 -2.98 31.40
N ILE A 418 -4.31 -3.98 32.26
CA ILE A 418 -3.92 -5.32 31.84
C ILE A 418 -4.77 -6.35 32.61
N ILE A 419 -5.38 -7.28 31.89
CA ILE A 419 -6.14 -8.41 32.44
C ILE A 419 -5.47 -9.71 31.98
N LEU A 420 -5.14 -10.57 32.93
CA LEU A 420 -4.52 -11.87 32.67
C LEU A 420 -5.38 -12.99 33.25
N SER A 421 -5.63 -14.03 32.46
CA SER A 421 -6.19 -15.30 32.93
C SER A 421 -5.31 -16.47 32.48
N GLY A 422 -4.84 -17.28 33.43
CA GLY A 422 -3.88 -18.35 33.17
C GLY A 422 -2.41 -17.95 33.40
N SER A 423 -1.48 -18.74 32.86
CA SER A 423 -0.04 -18.58 33.11
C SER A 423 0.64 -17.76 32.02
N HIS A 424 1.01 -16.51 32.34
CA HIS A 424 1.64 -15.56 31.43
C HIS A 424 2.91 -14.95 32.03
N ILE A 425 3.78 -14.41 31.19
CA ILE A 425 4.96 -13.64 31.61
C ILE A 425 4.70 -12.17 31.29
N GLY A 426 4.83 -11.30 32.28
CA GLY A 426 4.56 -9.88 32.16
C GLY A 426 5.63 -9.05 32.84
N VAL A 427 6.18 -8.06 32.14
CA VAL A 427 7.12 -7.10 32.71
C VAL A 427 6.64 -5.68 32.41
N ILE A 428 6.60 -4.86 33.45
CA ILE A 428 6.38 -3.42 33.36
C ILE A 428 7.53 -2.76 34.11
N GLU A 429 8.37 -1.98 33.43
CA GLU A 429 9.54 -1.38 34.08
C GLU A 429 9.16 -0.16 34.95
N GLU A 430 9.85 -0.01 36.09
CA GLU A 430 9.58 1.07 37.07
C GLU A 430 9.91 2.48 36.55
N HIS A 431 10.63 2.61 35.42
CA HIS A 431 10.99 3.90 34.82
C HIS A 431 9.89 4.53 33.96
N ILE A 432 8.65 4.00 34.01
CA ILE A 432 7.50 4.62 33.36
C ILE A 432 7.16 5.95 34.06
N ARG A 433 7.35 7.06 33.34
CA ARG A 433 7.07 8.40 33.87
C ARG A 433 5.62 8.78 33.61
N THR A 434 4.93 9.20 34.67
CA THR A 434 3.60 9.78 34.57
C THR A 434 3.60 11.24 34.99
N ARG A 435 2.87 12.06 34.23
CA ARG A 435 2.51 13.42 34.62
C ARG A 435 0.99 13.50 34.53
N TRP A 436 0.34 13.75 35.66
CA TRP A 436 -1.11 13.99 35.76
C TRP A 436 -2.06 12.82 35.39
N SER A 437 -1.68 11.55 35.59
CA SER A 437 -2.58 10.40 35.44
C SER A 437 -3.21 9.99 36.79
N TYR A 438 -4.55 9.82 36.86
CA TYR A 438 -5.30 9.51 38.09
C TYR A 438 -5.04 8.11 38.68
N SER A 439 -4.45 7.21 37.90
CA SER A 439 -3.77 5.99 38.32
C SER A 439 -2.90 5.55 37.14
N LEU A 440 -1.75 4.90 37.35
CA LEU A 440 -0.91 4.46 36.22
C LEU A 440 -1.36 3.10 35.69
N LEU A 441 -1.65 2.17 36.62
CA LEU A 441 -1.87 0.78 36.33
C LEU A 441 -3.02 0.23 37.20
N THR A 442 -3.93 -0.48 36.55
CA THR A 442 -4.86 -1.41 37.20
C THR A 442 -4.55 -2.81 36.68
N TYR A 443 -4.18 -3.70 37.59
CA TYR A 443 -3.78 -5.08 37.33
C TYR A 443 -4.76 -6.03 38.02
N THR A 444 -5.41 -6.90 37.24
CA THR A 444 -6.30 -7.94 37.76
C THR A 444 -5.87 -9.29 37.22
N GLN A 445 -5.46 -10.18 38.12
CA GLN A 445 -5.17 -11.58 37.81
C GLN A 445 -6.39 -12.42 38.21
N LEU A 446 -7.03 -13.06 37.24
CA LEU A 446 -8.13 -13.98 37.46
C LEU A 446 -7.56 -15.41 37.53
N TYR A 447 -7.74 -16.05 38.68
CA TYR A 447 -7.26 -17.41 38.98
C TYR A 447 -8.12 -18.50 38.34
#